data_AF-A0A1H8B5U2-F1
#
_entry.id   AF-A0A1H8B5U2-F1
#
_cell.length_a   1.000
_cell.length_b   1.000
_cell.length_c   1.000
_cell.angle_alpha   90.00
_cell.angle_beta   90.00
_cell.angle_gamma   90.00
#
_symmetry.space_group_name_H-M   'P 1'
#
loop_
_entity.id
_entity.type
_entity.pdbx_description
1 polymer ?
#
loop_
_entity_poly.entity_id
_entity_poly.type
_entity_poly.pdbx_seq_one_letter_code
_entity_poly.pdbx_strand_id
1 'polypeptide(L)'
;MMNISELLLTIVLLLPGVLMMAINEKKLYCDLIPDIETPSFGLRLLNHIILAFPFALIGLFFYKKVGFQVFSFEGVSVLSLILSLLCAFLHVVVYYFYFKKNVARETYKQVEKSRRQLGIWTRTFYGGIVEEMIFRFGLMTFIVWICNLFISNSVVSIWIGNIVASIAFALAHLPAVYQMKVRVTRPMLIYSTSMNLLVGLLCGWLYWKEGLAAAILCHMLFHLVWYVFEKFDKNAQTQIGRNGGTTRPI
;
A
#
# COMPACT_ATOMS: atom_id res chain seq x y z
N MET A 1 -18.08 -17.06 18.12
CA MET A 1 -17.66 -16.00 19.06
C MET A 1 -16.30 -15.49 18.64
N MET A 2 -16.06 -14.18 18.75
CA MET A 2 -14.75 -13.57 18.42
C MET A 2 -13.71 -14.04 19.45
N ASN A 3 -12.59 -14.58 18.97
CA ASN A 3 -11.53 -15.06 19.85
C ASN A 3 -10.70 -13.87 20.36
N ILE A 4 -10.56 -13.76 21.68
CA ILE A 4 -9.79 -12.67 22.33
C ILE A 4 -8.35 -12.63 21.81
N SER A 5 -7.73 -13.79 21.55
CA SER A 5 -6.36 -13.83 21.02
C SER A 5 -6.25 -13.25 19.61
N GLU A 6 -7.25 -13.50 18.75
CA GLU A 6 -7.30 -12.97 17.38
C GLU A 6 -7.52 -11.44 17.39
N LEU A 7 -8.33 -10.94 18.32
CA LEU A 7 -8.53 -9.51 18.54
C LEU A 7 -7.24 -8.83 19.02
N LEU A 8 -6.57 -9.40 20.03
CA LEU A 8 -5.31 -8.85 20.54
C LEU A 8 -4.22 -8.84 19.46
N LEU A 9 -4.10 -9.91 18.67
CA LEU A 9 -3.16 -9.97 17.56
C LEU A 9 -3.45 -8.93 16.48
N THR A 10 -4.72 -8.72 16.15
CA THR A 10 -5.16 -7.65 15.23
C THR A 10 -4.74 -6.27 15.72
N ILE A 11 -4.94 -5.98 17.00
CA ILE A 11 -4.52 -4.70 17.61
C ILE A 11 -3.01 -4.54 17.53
N VAL A 12 -2.25 -5.58 17.90
CA VAL A 12 -0.78 -5.59 17.88
C VAL A 12 -0.23 -5.36 16.47
N LEU A 13 -0.87 -5.90 15.43
CA LEU A 13 -0.44 -5.72 14.05
C LEU A 13 -0.73 -4.32 13.50
N LEU A 14 -1.88 -3.75 13.84
CA LEU A 14 -2.28 -2.42 13.35
C LEU A 14 -1.50 -1.28 14.02
N LEU A 15 -1.25 -1.40 15.33
CA LEU A 15 -0.76 -0.28 16.14
C LEU A 15 0.56 0.32 15.64
N PRO A 16 1.61 -0.46 15.30
CA PRO A 16 2.87 0.09 14.82
C PRO A 16 2.71 0.92 13.54
N GLY A 17 1.96 0.40 12.56
CA GLY A 17 1.72 1.10 11.29
C GLY A 17 0.96 2.40 11.52
N VAL A 18 -0.14 2.35 12.27
CA VAL A 18 -0.97 3.52 12.61
C VAL A 18 -0.17 4.60 13.33
N LEU A 19 0.64 4.23 14.33
CA LEU A 19 1.50 5.18 15.05
C LEU A 19 2.56 5.80 14.13
N MET A 20 3.26 4.97 13.35
CA MET A 20 4.30 5.46 12.42
C MET A 20 3.73 6.42 11.37
N MET A 21 2.52 6.16 10.88
CA MET A 21 1.86 7.06 9.92
C MET A 21 1.49 8.39 10.58
N ALA A 22 0.83 8.37 11.75
CA ALA A 22 0.45 9.59 12.47
C ALA A 22 1.66 10.48 12.85
N ILE A 23 2.82 9.87 13.09
CA ILE A 23 4.10 10.58 13.32
C ILE A 23 4.61 11.20 12.02
N ASN A 24 4.76 10.40 10.95
CA ASN A 24 5.49 10.82 9.75
C ASN A 24 4.66 11.69 8.81
N GLU A 25 3.34 11.58 8.82
CA GLU A 25 2.47 12.38 7.96
C GLU A 25 2.46 13.87 8.35
N LYS A 26 2.85 14.23 9.59
CA LYS A 26 2.97 15.64 10.00
C LYS A 26 3.83 16.43 9.02
N LYS A 27 4.95 15.83 8.59
CA LYS A 27 5.86 16.45 7.63
C LYS A 27 5.24 16.57 6.23
N LEU A 28 4.42 15.60 5.83
CA LEU A 28 3.66 15.68 4.58
C LEU A 28 2.67 16.84 4.60
N TYR A 29 1.94 17.03 5.71
CA TYR A 29 1.03 18.16 5.86
C TYR A 29 1.75 19.50 5.70
N CYS A 30 2.85 19.70 6.42
CA CYS A 30 3.63 20.94 6.33
C CYS A 30 4.15 21.22 4.91
N ASP A 31 4.55 20.17 4.17
CA ASP A 31 5.12 20.32 2.84
C ASP A 31 4.06 20.47 1.74
N LEU A 32 2.92 19.79 1.85
CA LEU A 32 1.87 19.79 0.84
C LEU A 32 0.88 20.94 1.04
N ILE A 33 0.63 21.34 2.28
CA ILE A 33 -0.39 22.33 2.62
C ILE A 33 0.16 23.29 3.70
N PRO A 34 1.17 24.11 3.36
CA PRO A 34 1.86 24.96 4.34
C PRO A 34 0.96 26.04 4.96
N ASP A 35 -0.08 26.46 4.24
CA ASP A 35 -0.99 27.53 4.65
C ASP A 35 -2.11 27.06 5.61
N ILE A 36 -2.20 25.75 5.87
CA ILE A 36 -3.20 25.17 6.77
C ILE A 36 -2.49 24.61 8.00
N GLU A 37 -2.99 24.98 9.19
CA GLU A 37 -2.50 24.43 10.44
C GLU A 37 -2.62 22.90 10.42
N THR A 38 -1.50 22.22 10.66
CA THR A 38 -1.46 20.76 10.66
C THR A 38 -2.32 20.24 11.82
N PRO A 39 -3.27 19.31 11.57
CA PRO A 39 -4.11 18.75 12.63
C PRO A 39 -3.27 18.19 13.77
N SER A 40 -3.78 18.22 15.00
CA SER A 40 -3.04 17.69 16.17
C SER A 40 -2.67 16.20 15.99
N PHE A 41 -1.64 15.74 16.72
CA PHE A 41 -1.25 14.32 16.68
C PHE A 41 -2.43 13.40 17.04
N GLY A 42 -3.25 13.78 18.01
CA GLY A 42 -4.43 13.00 18.42
C GLY A 42 -5.47 12.86 17.30
N LEU A 43 -5.75 13.93 16.54
CA LEU A 43 -6.69 13.87 15.42
C LEU A 43 -6.18 13.01 14.28
N ARG A 44 -4.89 13.13 13.97
CA ARG A 44 -4.20 12.31 12.97
C ARG A 44 -4.21 10.83 13.34
N LEU A 45 -3.86 10.52 14.59
CA LEU A 45 -3.93 9.16 15.13
C LEU A 45 -5.36 8.60 15.07
N LEU A 46 -6.34 9.38 15.51
CA LEU A 46 -7.75 8.99 15.49
C LEU A 46 -8.25 8.70 14.07
N ASN A 47 -7.84 9.52 13.09
CA ASN A 47 -8.18 9.29 11.68
C ASN A 47 -7.73 7.90 11.20
N HIS A 48 -6.48 7.51 11.49
CA HIS A 48 -5.98 6.19 11.12
C HIS A 48 -6.63 5.04 11.91
N ILE A 49 -6.98 5.26 13.18
CA ILE A 49 -7.73 4.27 13.97
C ILE A 49 -9.12 4.04 13.35
N ILE A 50 -9.86 5.11 13.06
CA ILE A 50 -11.19 5.04 12.44
C ILE A 50 -11.11 4.41 11.05
N LEU A 51 -10.05 4.67 10.29
CA LEU A 51 -9.87 4.07 8.98
C LEU A 51 -9.55 2.57 9.05
N ALA A 52 -8.70 2.13 9.99
CA ALA A 52 -8.19 0.76 9.99
C ALA A 52 -9.02 -0.23 10.84
N PHE A 53 -9.38 0.16 12.06
CA PHE A 53 -9.95 -0.77 13.04
C PHE A 53 -11.33 -1.31 12.64
N PRO A 54 -12.27 -0.50 12.13
CA PRO A 54 -13.57 -1.02 11.72
C PRO A 54 -13.47 -2.12 10.65
N PHE A 55 -12.61 -1.92 9.64
CA PHE A 55 -12.39 -2.95 8.61
C PHE A 55 -11.74 -4.21 9.18
N ALA A 56 -10.76 -4.07 10.08
CA ALA A 56 -10.15 -5.22 10.73
C ALA A 56 -11.15 -6.01 11.61
N LEU A 57 -12.05 -5.31 12.30
CA LEU A 57 -13.14 -5.95 13.07
C LEU A 57 -14.15 -6.67 12.17
N ILE A 58 -14.49 -6.08 11.02
CA ILE A 58 -15.31 -6.73 9.98
C ILE A 58 -14.61 -8.01 9.51
N GLY A 59 -13.30 -7.94 9.22
CA GLY A 59 -12.51 -9.11 8.85
C GLY A 59 -12.57 -10.22 9.89
N LEU A 60 -12.31 -9.90 11.16
CA LEU A 60 -12.39 -10.84 12.30
C LEU A 60 -13.76 -11.50 12.41
N PHE A 61 -14.83 -10.77 12.13
CA PHE A 61 -16.19 -11.30 12.24
C PHE A 61 -16.58 -12.23 11.08
N PHE A 62 -16.08 -11.98 9.86
CA PHE A 62 -16.54 -12.68 8.65
C PHE A 62 -15.57 -13.71 8.08
N TYR A 63 -14.27 -13.68 8.40
CA TYR A 63 -13.29 -14.53 7.69
C TYR A 63 -13.58 -16.04 7.80
N LYS A 64 -13.97 -16.53 8.98
CA LYS A 64 -14.35 -17.95 9.16
C LYS A 64 -15.58 -18.31 8.35
N LYS A 65 -16.49 -17.36 8.14
CA LYS A 65 -17.75 -17.57 7.40
C LYS A 65 -17.54 -17.73 5.90
N VAL A 66 -16.41 -17.26 5.38
CA VAL A 66 -16.03 -17.41 3.96
C VAL A 66 -14.92 -18.45 3.76
N GLY A 67 -14.51 -19.16 4.83
CA GLY A 67 -13.47 -20.19 4.76
C GLY A 67 -12.05 -19.66 4.61
N PHE A 68 -11.79 -18.40 4.96
CA PHE A 68 -10.46 -17.82 4.91
C PHE A 68 -9.64 -18.13 6.18
N GLN A 69 -8.33 -17.94 6.09
CA GLN A 69 -7.38 -18.11 7.19
C GLN A 69 -6.82 -16.75 7.60
N VAL A 70 -6.59 -16.53 8.91
CA VAL A 70 -6.04 -15.27 9.39
C VAL A 70 -4.51 -15.27 9.35
N PHE A 71 -3.85 -15.66 10.44
CA PHE A 71 -2.43 -15.50 10.65
C PHE A 71 -1.77 -16.87 10.70
N SER A 72 -1.38 -17.39 9.53
CA SER A 72 -0.47 -18.53 9.46
C SER A 72 0.65 -18.23 8.47
N PHE A 73 1.89 -18.22 8.96
CA PHE A 73 3.07 -18.15 8.12
C PHE A 73 3.45 -19.51 7.52
N GLU A 74 2.95 -20.60 8.10
CA GLU A 74 3.22 -21.97 7.62
C GLU A 74 2.64 -22.21 6.23
N GLY A 75 1.63 -21.42 5.82
CA GLY A 75 1.00 -21.50 4.51
C GLY A 75 1.74 -20.77 3.39
N VAL A 76 2.77 -19.97 3.68
CA VAL A 76 3.41 -19.11 2.67
C VAL A 76 4.39 -19.91 1.81
N SER A 77 4.05 -20.11 0.54
CA SER A 77 4.87 -20.91 -0.39
C SER A 77 6.04 -20.10 -0.98
N VAL A 78 7.07 -20.83 -1.43
CA VAL A 78 8.19 -20.22 -2.20
C VAL A 78 7.67 -19.57 -3.48
N LEU A 79 6.65 -20.16 -4.11
CA LEU A 79 6.02 -19.60 -5.30
C LEU A 79 5.42 -18.22 -5.01
N SER A 80 4.73 -18.05 -3.88
CA SER A 80 4.20 -16.75 -3.47
C SER A 80 5.29 -15.70 -3.31
N LEU A 81 6.41 -16.05 -2.67
CA LEU A 81 7.55 -15.15 -2.54
C LEU A 81 8.13 -14.75 -3.91
N ILE A 82 8.26 -15.70 -4.84
CA ILE A 82 8.73 -15.42 -6.21
C ILE A 82 7.76 -14.47 -6.92
N LEU A 83 6.45 -14.74 -6.86
CA LEU A 83 5.43 -13.89 -7.48
C LEU A 83 5.42 -12.48 -6.87
N SER A 84 5.57 -12.35 -5.55
CA SER A 84 5.71 -11.06 -4.87
C SER A 84 6.93 -10.28 -5.35
N LEU A 85 8.09 -10.94 -5.48
CA LEU A 85 9.31 -10.31 -5.99
C LEU A 85 9.17 -9.88 -7.46
N LEU A 86 8.56 -10.72 -8.30
CA LEU A 86 8.28 -10.39 -9.70
C LEU A 86 7.33 -9.20 -9.82
N CYS A 87 6.28 -9.15 -9.01
CA CYS A 87 5.35 -8.02 -8.98
C CYS A 87 6.05 -6.73 -8.55
N ALA A 88 6.84 -6.78 -7.47
CA ALA A 88 7.62 -5.64 -7.00
C ALA A 88 8.62 -5.16 -8.06
N PHE A 89 9.31 -6.08 -8.74
CA PHE A 89 10.25 -5.75 -9.80
C PHE A 89 9.55 -5.14 -11.02
N LEU A 90 8.44 -5.72 -11.47
CA LEU A 90 7.62 -5.18 -12.56
C LEU A 90 7.18 -3.75 -12.24
N HIS A 91 6.76 -3.50 -11.01
CA HIS A 91 6.36 -2.17 -10.58
C HIS A 91 7.51 -1.16 -10.66
N VAL A 92 8.71 -1.54 -10.19
CA VAL A 92 9.92 -0.72 -10.32
C VAL A 92 10.24 -0.45 -11.80
N VAL A 93 10.16 -1.47 -12.65
CA VAL A 93 10.37 -1.31 -14.10
C VAL A 93 9.37 -0.30 -14.68
N VAL A 94 8.08 -0.46 -14.42
CA VAL A 94 7.05 0.47 -14.91
C VAL A 94 7.29 1.89 -14.36
N TYR A 95 7.69 2.01 -13.09
CA TYR A 95 8.00 3.30 -12.49
C TYR A 95 9.14 4.04 -13.22
N TYR A 96 10.28 3.37 -13.45
CA TYR A 96 11.45 4.02 -14.06
C TYR A 96 11.37 4.14 -15.58
N PHE A 97 10.75 3.19 -16.27
CA PHE A 97 10.69 3.17 -17.73
C PHE A 97 9.43 3.81 -18.31
N TYR A 98 8.31 3.84 -17.58
CA TYR A 98 7.09 4.52 -18.00
C TYR A 98 6.87 5.80 -17.21
N PHE A 99 6.64 5.73 -15.89
CA PHE A 99 6.23 6.90 -15.11
C PHE A 99 7.26 8.03 -15.17
N LYS A 100 8.52 7.76 -14.79
CA LYS A 100 9.60 8.76 -14.78
C LYS A 100 9.83 9.42 -16.15
N LYS A 101 9.63 8.69 -17.25
CA LYS A 101 9.81 9.22 -18.62
C LYS A 101 8.63 10.07 -19.12
N ASN A 102 7.43 9.80 -18.62
CA ASN A 102 6.19 10.40 -19.14
C ASN A 102 5.61 11.51 -18.23
N VAL A 103 6.28 11.86 -17.13
CA VAL A 103 5.86 12.96 -16.24
C VAL A 103 6.91 14.07 -16.20
N ALA A 104 6.48 15.30 -15.90
CA ALA A 104 7.39 16.42 -15.75
C ALA A 104 8.41 16.16 -14.63
N ARG A 105 9.63 16.67 -14.79
CA ARG A 105 10.73 16.44 -13.82
C ARG A 105 10.37 16.93 -12.41
N GLU A 106 9.64 18.02 -12.30
CA GLU A 106 9.16 18.57 -11.02
C GLU A 106 8.16 17.65 -10.35
N THR A 107 7.17 17.13 -11.10
CA THR A 107 6.22 16.12 -10.64
C THR A 107 6.95 14.89 -10.11
N TYR A 108 7.90 14.35 -10.87
CA TYR A 108 8.70 13.20 -10.46
C TYR A 108 9.46 13.47 -9.14
N LYS A 109 10.12 14.63 -9.03
CA LYS A 109 10.83 15.02 -7.81
C LYS A 109 9.90 15.15 -6.61
N GLN A 110 8.71 15.71 -6.79
CA GLN A 110 7.73 15.85 -5.72
C GLN A 110 7.21 14.50 -5.25
N VAL A 111 6.89 13.59 -6.18
CA VAL A 111 6.47 12.21 -5.85
C VAL A 111 7.56 11.48 -5.06
N GLU A 112 8.81 11.56 -5.51
CA GLU A 112 9.95 10.99 -4.80
C GLU A 112 10.15 11.61 -3.41
N LYS A 113 10.01 12.93 -3.29
CA LYS A 113 10.12 13.66 -2.02
C LYS A 113 9.05 13.19 -1.03
N SER A 114 7.78 13.17 -1.42
CA SER A 114 6.67 12.72 -0.56
C SER A 114 6.86 11.27 -0.11
N ARG A 115 7.21 10.37 -1.06
CA ARG A 115 7.46 8.95 -0.76
C ARG A 115 8.63 8.75 0.21
N ARG A 116 9.72 9.52 0.04
CA ARG A 116 10.90 9.51 0.93
C ARG A 116 10.57 10.00 2.33
N GLN A 117 9.68 10.98 2.45
CA GLN A 117 9.32 11.58 3.74
C GLN A 117 8.56 10.61 4.65
N LEU A 118 7.75 9.71 4.09
CA LEU A 118 7.11 8.65 4.87
C LEU A 118 8.13 7.68 5.48
N GLY A 119 9.27 7.48 4.82
CA GLY A 119 10.30 6.53 5.25
C GLY A 119 9.90 5.07 5.00
N ILE A 120 10.90 4.18 5.04
CA ILE A 120 10.71 2.76 4.74
C ILE A 120 9.84 2.05 5.78
N TRP A 121 9.94 2.45 7.05
CA TRP A 121 9.20 1.80 8.13
C TRP A 121 7.70 2.08 8.05
N THR A 122 7.27 3.33 7.88
CA THR A 122 5.84 3.63 7.67
C THR A 122 5.33 2.93 6.42
N ARG A 123 6.07 2.94 5.31
CA ARG A 123 5.66 2.24 4.10
C ARG A 123 5.48 0.73 4.36
N THR A 124 6.41 0.11 5.06
CA THR A 124 6.36 -1.34 5.32
C THR A 124 5.27 -1.73 6.33
N PHE A 125 5.12 -0.99 7.43
CA PHE A 125 4.13 -1.31 8.47
C PHE A 125 2.74 -0.79 8.12
N TYR A 126 2.60 0.45 7.67
CA TYR A 126 1.30 0.99 7.26
C TYR A 126 0.88 0.41 5.91
N GLY A 127 1.70 0.57 4.87
CA GLY A 127 1.38 0.04 3.54
C GLY A 127 1.30 -1.49 3.54
N GLY A 128 2.31 -2.17 4.08
CA GLY A 128 2.36 -3.63 4.05
C GLY A 128 1.41 -4.36 5.00
N ILE A 129 1.02 -3.76 6.14
CA ILE A 129 0.15 -4.42 7.13
C ILE A 129 -1.21 -3.73 7.20
N VAL A 130 -1.26 -2.44 7.52
CA VAL A 130 -2.52 -1.72 7.76
C VAL A 130 -3.41 -1.72 6.51
N GLU A 131 -2.86 -1.52 5.32
CA GLU A 131 -3.65 -1.57 4.08
C GLU A 131 -4.18 -2.98 3.80
N GLU A 132 -3.41 -4.03 4.06
CA GLU A 132 -3.90 -5.41 3.89
C GLU A 132 -5.00 -5.77 4.89
N MET A 133 -4.90 -5.26 6.12
CA MET A 133 -5.97 -5.39 7.12
C MET A 133 -7.26 -4.69 6.67
N ILE A 134 -7.16 -3.54 6.01
CA ILE A 134 -8.33 -2.79 5.50
C ILE A 134 -8.92 -3.51 4.28
N PHE A 135 -8.12 -3.72 3.24
CA PHE A 135 -8.62 -4.08 1.93
C PHE A 135 -8.80 -5.59 1.74
N ARG A 136 -7.93 -6.43 2.32
CA ARG A 136 -7.98 -7.88 2.12
C ARG A 136 -8.75 -8.50 3.28
N PHE A 137 -8.25 -8.30 4.48
CA PHE A 137 -8.88 -8.91 5.64
C PHE A 137 -10.28 -8.34 5.91
N GLY A 138 -10.47 -7.02 5.85
CA GLY A 138 -11.77 -6.39 6.03
C GLY A 138 -12.66 -6.43 4.78
N LEU A 139 -12.33 -5.59 3.80
CA LEU A 139 -13.21 -5.30 2.66
C LEU A 139 -13.45 -6.51 1.76
N MET A 140 -12.39 -7.17 1.28
CA MET A 140 -12.53 -8.35 0.42
C MET A 140 -13.34 -9.44 1.13
N THR A 141 -12.99 -9.81 2.36
CA THR A 141 -13.74 -10.80 3.16
C THR A 141 -15.23 -10.45 3.26
N PHE A 142 -15.56 -9.19 3.52
CA PHE A 142 -16.94 -8.73 3.62
C PHE A 142 -17.70 -8.86 2.29
N ILE A 143 -17.08 -8.48 1.18
CA ILE A 143 -17.69 -8.61 -0.15
C ILE A 143 -17.89 -10.09 -0.50
N VAL A 144 -16.89 -10.95 -0.26
CA VAL A 144 -17.03 -12.40 -0.48
C VAL A 144 -18.20 -12.96 0.33
N TRP A 145 -18.35 -12.53 1.58
CA TRP A 145 -19.45 -12.95 2.43
C TRP A 145 -20.81 -12.52 1.84
N ILE A 146 -20.95 -11.27 1.39
CA ILE A 146 -22.18 -10.79 0.71
C ILE A 146 -22.44 -11.62 -0.55
N CYS A 147 -21.44 -11.83 -1.40
CA CYS A 147 -21.59 -12.59 -2.63
C CYS A 147 -22.05 -14.03 -2.37
N ASN A 148 -21.53 -14.69 -1.32
CA ASN A 148 -21.96 -16.03 -0.92
C ASN A 148 -23.43 -16.11 -0.47
N LEU A 149 -24.11 -14.99 -0.20
CA LEU A 149 -25.55 -14.98 0.06
C LEU A 149 -26.38 -15.19 -1.22
N PHE A 150 -25.82 -14.89 -2.38
CA PHE A 150 -26.52 -14.88 -3.67
C PHE A 150 -25.90 -15.82 -4.71
N ILE A 151 -24.61 -16.18 -4.55
CA ILE A 151 -23.82 -16.96 -5.50
C ILE A 151 -23.38 -18.26 -4.82
N SER A 152 -23.83 -19.40 -5.36
CA SER A 152 -23.46 -20.73 -4.83
C SER A 152 -22.00 -21.12 -5.09
N ASN A 153 -21.40 -20.60 -6.17
CA ASN A 153 -20.01 -20.84 -6.50
C ASN A 153 -19.07 -19.91 -5.71
N SER A 154 -18.43 -20.45 -4.68
CA SER A 154 -17.51 -19.69 -3.82
C SER A 154 -16.32 -19.09 -4.56
N VAL A 155 -15.80 -19.75 -5.59
CA VAL A 155 -14.67 -19.24 -6.40
C VAL A 155 -15.08 -17.96 -7.13
N VAL A 156 -16.31 -17.90 -7.67
CA VAL A 156 -16.83 -16.70 -8.33
C VAL A 156 -16.97 -15.56 -7.31
N SER A 157 -17.56 -15.83 -6.14
CA SER A 157 -17.66 -14.85 -5.03
C SER A 157 -16.30 -14.29 -4.62
N ILE A 158 -15.28 -15.16 -4.51
CA ILE A 158 -13.93 -14.79 -4.11
C ILE A 158 -13.28 -13.87 -5.14
N TRP A 159 -13.38 -14.19 -6.43
CA TRP A 159 -12.85 -13.33 -7.49
C TRP A 159 -13.56 -11.99 -7.56
N ILE A 160 -14.89 -11.94 -7.39
CA ILE A 160 -15.63 -10.68 -7.30
C ILE A 160 -15.11 -9.86 -6.12
N GLY A 161 -15.00 -10.46 -4.94
CA GLY A 161 -14.45 -9.79 -3.75
C GLY A 161 -13.05 -9.25 -3.97
N ASN A 162 -12.16 -10.04 -4.58
CA ASN A 162 -10.79 -9.62 -4.89
C ASN A 162 -10.77 -8.45 -5.88
N ILE A 163 -11.51 -8.54 -6.98
CA ILE A 163 -11.55 -7.49 -8.01
C ILE A 163 -12.10 -6.19 -7.43
N VAL A 164 -13.22 -6.23 -6.72
CA VAL A 164 -13.84 -5.03 -6.13
C VAL A 164 -12.93 -4.41 -5.07
N ALA A 165 -12.35 -5.21 -4.17
CA ALA A 165 -11.40 -4.70 -3.18
C ALA A 165 -10.14 -4.12 -3.83
N SER A 166 -9.65 -4.71 -4.92
CA SER A 166 -8.49 -4.22 -5.66
C SER A 166 -8.76 -2.90 -6.38
N ILE A 167 -9.97 -2.72 -6.92
CA ILE A 167 -10.43 -1.44 -7.49
C ILE A 167 -10.51 -0.40 -6.38
N ALA A 168 -11.12 -0.72 -5.25
CA ALA A 168 -11.20 0.18 -4.10
C ALA A 168 -9.81 0.59 -3.59
N PHE A 169 -8.88 -0.36 -3.52
CA PHE A 169 -7.48 -0.11 -3.17
C PHE A 169 -6.82 0.86 -4.14
N ALA A 170 -6.97 0.66 -5.46
CA ALA A 170 -6.44 1.58 -6.46
C ALA A 170 -7.06 2.99 -6.37
N LEU A 171 -8.37 3.08 -6.13
CA LEU A 171 -9.06 4.36 -5.97
C LEU A 171 -8.65 5.10 -4.69
N ALA A 172 -8.40 4.39 -3.59
CA ALA A 172 -7.96 4.96 -2.32
C ALA A 172 -6.59 5.66 -2.40
N HIS A 173 -5.80 5.36 -3.43
CA HIS A 173 -4.52 6.02 -3.69
C HIS A 173 -4.65 7.34 -4.49
N LEU A 174 -5.77 7.56 -5.18
CA LEU A 174 -5.97 8.77 -5.98
C LEU A 174 -5.96 10.06 -5.14
N PRO A 175 -6.59 10.15 -3.95
CA PRO A 175 -6.51 11.35 -3.11
C PRO A 175 -5.08 11.83 -2.87
N ALA A 176 -4.13 10.91 -2.62
CA ALA A 176 -2.72 11.26 -2.43
C ALA A 176 -2.10 11.88 -3.71
N VAL A 177 -2.53 11.43 -4.90
CA VAL A 177 -2.13 12.02 -6.18
C VAL A 177 -2.56 13.47 -6.30
N TYR A 178 -3.80 13.78 -5.90
CA TYR A 178 -4.35 15.14 -5.96
C TYR A 178 -3.77 16.07 -4.87
N GLN A 179 -3.44 15.52 -3.69
CA GLN A 179 -2.86 16.29 -2.58
C GLN A 179 -1.42 16.78 -2.85
N MET A 180 -0.71 16.19 -3.81
CA MET A 180 0.67 16.57 -4.11
C MET A 180 0.84 17.98 -4.71
N LYS A 181 -0.25 18.71 -5.00
CA LYS A 181 -0.26 20.05 -5.61
C LYS A 181 0.57 20.16 -6.90
N VAL A 182 0.70 19.05 -7.62
CA VAL A 182 1.30 18.97 -8.96
C VAL A 182 0.19 18.82 -9.99
N ARG A 183 0.45 19.23 -11.23
CA ARG A 183 -0.48 18.98 -12.33
C ARG A 183 -0.69 17.47 -12.49
N VAL A 184 -1.92 17.02 -12.26
CA VAL A 184 -2.32 15.62 -12.47
C VAL A 184 -2.35 15.36 -13.97
N THR A 185 -1.63 14.34 -14.42
CA THR A 185 -1.50 13.97 -15.84
C THR A 185 -2.01 12.55 -16.09
N ARG A 186 -2.38 12.25 -17.35
CA ARG A 186 -2.82 10.90 -17.74
C ARG A 186 -1.80 9.81 -17.38
N PRO A 187 -0.48 9.97 -17.64
CA PRO A 187 0.51 8.97 -17.26
C PRO A 187 0.55 8.69 -15.74
N MET A 188 0.33 9.72 -14.91
CA MET A 188 0.27 9.53 -13.46
C MET A 188 -0.92 8.70 -13.03
N LEU A 189 -2.11 8.99 -13.59
CA LEU A 189 -3.33 8.25 -13.28
C LEU A 189 -3.25 6.81 -13.78
N ILE A 190 -2.76 6.61 -15.01
CA ILE A 190 -2.56 5.26 -15.58
C ILE A 190 -1.62 4.46 -14.69
N TYR A 191 -0.45 5.02 -14.35
CA TYR A 191 0.52 4.36 -13.49
C TYR A 191 -0.08 4.04 -12.12
N SER A 192 -0.61 5.04 -11.42
CA SER A 192 -1.14 4.88 -10.07
C SER A 192 -2.27 3.84 -10.04
N THR A 193 -3.25 3.94 -10.94
CA THR A 193 -4.40 3.05 -10.92
C THR A 193 -4.03 1.62 -11.34
N SER A 194 -3.28 1.46 -12.45
CA SER A 194 -2.95 0.11 -12.96
C SER A 194 -2.04 -0.66 -12.02
N MET A 195 -1.05 0.00 -11.43
CA MET A 195 -0.11 -0.65 -10.53
C MET A 195 -0.72 -0.99 -9.17
N ASN A 196 -1.55 -0.10 -8.61
CA ASN A 196 -2.27 -0.43 -7.39
C ASN A 196 -3.31 -1.53 -7.64
N LEU A 197 -3.97 -1.56 -8.81
CA LEU A 197 -4.87 -2.65 -9.17
C LEU A 197 -4.12 -4.00 -9.27
N LEU A 198 -2.93 -4.01 -9.86
CA LEU A 198 -2.09 -5.21 -9.96
C LEU A 198 -1.68 -5.75 -8.57
N VAL A 199 -1.15 -4.87 -7.70
CA VAL A 199 -0.80 -5.23 -6.31
C VAL A 199 -2.05 -5.67 -5.55
N GLY A 200 -3.15 -4.94 -5.75
CA GLY A 200 -4.55 -5.29 -5.49
C GLY A 200 -4.82 -6.78 -5.62
N LEU A 201 -4.86 -7.20 -6.89
CA LEU A 201 -5.28 -8.51 -7.33
C LEU A 201 -4.36 -9.61 -6.84
N LEU A 202 -3.03 -9.37 -6.86
CA LEU A 202 -2.06 -10.35 -6.39
C LEU A 202 -2.20 -10.58 -4.88
N CYS A 203 -2.26 -9.52 -4.07
CA CYS A 203 -2.39 -9.67 -2.62
C CYS A 203 -3.73 -10.32 -2.24
N GLY A 204 -4.83 -9.99 -2.92
CA GLY A 204 -6.11 -10.66 -2.68
C GLY A 204 -6.12 -12.13 -3.11
N TRP A 205 -5.43 -12.49 -4.20
CA TRP A 205 -5.27 -13.89 -4.58
C TRP A 205 -4.41 -14.66 -3.58
N LEU A 206 -3.29 -14.08 -3.12
CA LEU A 206 -2.45 -14.68 -2.08
C LEU A 206 -3.20 -14.83 -0.75
N TYR A 207 -4.01 -13.83 -0.37
CA TYR A 207 -4.87 -13.92 0.80
C TYR A 207 -5.83 -15.12 0.71
N TRP A 208 -6.48 -15.30 -0.44
CA TRP A 208 -7.36 -16.44 -0.66
C TRP A 208 -6.60 -17.78 -0.62
N LYS A 209 -5.42 -17.86 -1.23
CA LYS A 209 -4.69 -19.12 -1.41
C LYS A 209 -3.90 -19.55 -0.17
N GLU A 210 -3.31 -18.61 0.54
CA GLU A 210 -2.29 -18.87 1.58
C GLU A 210 -2.51 -18.03 2.85
N GLY A 211 -3.58 -17.24 2.93
CA GLY A 211 -3.94 -16.48 4.11
C GLY A 211 -3.31 -15.08 4.18
N LEU A 212 -3.67 -14.33 5.21
CA LEU A 212 -3.38 -12.90 5.29
C LEU A 212 -1.89 -12.60 5.39
N ALA A 213 -1.13 -13.51 6.02
CA ALA A 213 0.32 -13.40 6.11
C ALA A 213 1.00 -13.34 4.73
N ALA A 214 0.51 -14.11 3.74
CA ALA A 214 1.05 -14.09 2.38
C ALA A 214 0.81 -12.74 1.69
N ALA A 215 -0.37 -12.16 1.85
CA ALA A 215 -0.71 -10.84 1.32
C ALA A 215 0.14 -9.73 1.97
N ILE A 216 0.29 -9.76 3.30
CA ILE A 216 1.14 -8.84 4.06
C ILE A 216 2.59 -8.92 3.59
N LEU A 217 3.16 -10.13 3.50
CA LEU A 217 4.55 -10.30 3.06
C LEU A 217 4.74 -9.82 1.62
N CYS A 218 3.79 -10.10 0.73
CA CYS A 218 3.83 -9.61 -0.65
C CYS A 218 3.92 -8.09 -0.71
N HIS A 219 3.08 -7.40 0.06
CA HIS A 219 3.02 -5.95 0.04
C HIS A 219 4.19 -5.30 0.81
N MET A 220 4.69 -5.93 1.88
CA MET A 220 5.95 -5.51 2.51
C MET A 220 7.13 -5.62 1.53
N LEU A 221 7.27 -6.75 0.81
CA LEU A 221 8.32 -6.96 -0.17
C LEU A 221 8.30 -5.90 -1.28
N PHE A 222 7.12 -5.49 -1.71
CA PHE A 222 6.95 -4.38 -2.66
C PHE A 222 7.68 -3.11 -2.19
N HIS A 223 7.48 -2.69 -0.94
CA HIS A 223 8.13 -1.49 -0.41
C HIS A 223 9.63 -1.67 -0.21
N LEU A 224 10.06 -2.85 0.25
CA LEU A 224 11.46 -3.17 0.48
C LEU A 224 12.27 -3.21 -0.81
N VAL A 225 11.77 -3.89 -1.85
CA VAL A 225 12.41 -3.95 -3.17
C VAL A 225 12.52 -2.54 -3.75
N TRP A 226 11.43 -1.77 -3.76
CA TRP A 226 11.46 -0.41 -4.30
C TRP A 226 12.44 0.50 -3.53
N TYR A 227 12.55 0.36 -2.21
CA TYR A 227 13.50 1.12 -1.41
C TYR A 227 14.96 0.89 -1.82
N VAL A 228 15.32 -0.32 -2.25
CA VAL A 228 16.66 -0.62 -2.77
C VAL A 228 16.95 0.19 -4.04
N PHE A 229 16.03 0.19 -5.02
CA PHE A 229 16.19 0.94 -6.27
C PHE A 229 16.17 2.46 -6.07
N GLU A 230 15.38 2.93 -5.11
CA GLU A 230 15.34 4.33 -4.71
C GLU A 230 16.71 4.82 -4.22
N LYS A 231 17.43 4.01 -3.42
CA LYS A 231 18.79 4.36 -2.99
C LYS A 231 19.75 4.46 -4.17
N PHE A 232 19.68 3.52 -5.12
CA PHE A 232 20.53 3.55 -6.32
C PHE A 232 20.29 4.82 -7.15
N ASP A 233 19.03 5.16 -7.43
CA ASP A 233 18.69 6.36 -8.20
C ASP A 233 19.10 7.65 -7.48
N LYS A 234 18.95 7.74 -6.15
CA LYS A 234 19.41 8.90 -5.36
C LYS A 234 20.92 9.10 -5.44
N ASN A 235 21.69 8.01 -5.36
CA ASN A 235 23.14 8.06 -5.46
C ASN A 235 23.59 8.53 -6.86
N ALA A 236 22.96 7.99 -7.92
CA ALA A 236 23.23 8.40 -9.30
C ALA A 236 22.93 9.90 -9.53
N GLN A 237 21.80 10.41 -9.02
CA GLN A 237 21.46 11.83 -9.12
C GLN A 237 22.47 12.75 -8.41
N THR A 238 22.98 12.30 -7.25
CA THR A 238 23.97 13.06 -6.46
C THR A 238 25.33 13.10 -7.18
N GLN A 239 25.73 12.01 -7.83
CA GLN A 239 26.95 11.96 -8.64
C GLN A 239 26.87 12.85 -9.88
N ILE A 240 25.74 12.84 -10.60
CA ILE A 240 25.53 13.73 -11.76
C ILE A 240 25.56 15.21 -11.33
N GLY A 241 24.93 15.55 -10.20
CA GLY A 241 24.96 16.92 -9.67
C GLY A 241 26.35 17.41 -9.27
N ARG A 242 27.24 16.51 -8.81
CA ARG A 242 28.65 16.83 -8.52
C ARG A 242 29.48 17.01 -9.79
N ASN A 243 29.25 16.18 -10.82
CA ASN A 243 30.02 16.21 -12.06
C ASN A 243 29.55 17.30 -13.05
N GLY A 244 28.30 17.75 -12.96
CA GLY A 244 27.76 18.85 -13.77
C GLY A 244 28.07 20.26 -13.25
N GLY A 245 28.72 20.39 -12.09
CA GLY A 245 29.11 21.67 -11.48
C GLY A 245 30.50 22.18 -11.89
N THR A 246 31.23 21.45 -12.73
CA THR A 246 32.56 21.85 -13.25
C THR A 246 32.47 22.34 -14.69
N THR A 247 31.74 23.43 -14.94
CA THR A 247 32.10 24.29 -16.08
C THR A 247 33.21 25.22 -15.59
N ARG A 248 34.46 24.90 -15.98
CA ARG A 248 35.59 25.83 -15.82
C ARG A 248 35.22 27.13 -16.55
N PRO A 249 35.33 28.31 -15.92
CA PRO A 249 35.30 29.55 -16.68
C PRO A 249 36.53 29.57 -17.59
N ILE A 250 36.28 29.77 -18.88
CA ILE A 250 37.30 30.14 -19.88
C ILE A 250 37.62 31.62 -19.65
#